data_AF-A0A1H8A018-F1
#
_entry.id   AF-A0A1H8A018-F1
#
_cell.length_a   1.000
_cell.length_b   1.000
_cell.length_c   1.000
_cell.angle_alpha   90.00
_cell.angle_beta   90.00
_cell.angle_gamma   90.00
#
_symmetry.space_group_name_H-M   'P 1'
#
loop_
_entity.id
_entity.type
_entity.pdbx_description
1 polymer ?
#
loop_
_entity_poly.entity_id
_entity_poly.type
_entity_poly.pdbx_seq_one_letter_code
_entity_poly.pdbx_strand_id
1 'polypeptide(L)' 'MTQINLGDVRYNATVGAFEARVDIQRAGRTFRYPCMVAGPLSMDMDRVRQGLARHALRMSDSGTSLMSSI' A
#
# COMPACT_ATOMS: atom_id res chain seq x y z
N MET A 1 -11.84 -11.75 -7.82
CA MET A 1 -11.02 -11.75 -6.59
C MET A 1 -9.86 -10.79 -6.81
N THR A 2 -9.71 -9.78 -5.97
CA THR A 2 -8.57 -8.86 -6.01
C THR A 2 -7.48 -9.45 -5.13
N GLN A 3 -6.29 -9.72 -5.65
CA GLN A 3 -5.19 -10.27 -4.87
C GLN A 3 -4.19 -9.16 -4.54
N ILE A 4 -3.90 -9.00 -3.25
CA ILE A 4 -3.00 -7.96 -2.74
C ILE A 4 -1.74 -8.66 -2.29
N ASN A 5 -0.64 -8.37 -2.96
CA ASN A 5 0.69 -8.83 -2.59
C ASN A 5 1.45 -7.64 -2.00
N LEU A 6 1.78 -7.72 -0.72
CA LEU A 6 2.73 -6.80 -0.11
C LEU A 6 4.13 -7.23 -0.56
N GLY A 7 4.85 -6.32 -1.21
CA GLY A 7 6.25 -6.50 -1.55
C GLY A 7 7.18 -6.16 -0.38
N ASP A 8 8.44 -5.91 -0.72
CA ASP A 8 9.49 -5.58 0.24
C ASP A 8 9.18 -4.26 0.97
N VAL A 9 9.20 -4.32 2.31
CA VAL A 9 9.05 -3.15 3.19
C VAL A 9 10.44 -2.70 3.60
N ARG A 10 10.79 -1.46 3.27
CA ARG A 10 12.06 -0.83 3.57
C ARG A 10 11.86 0.31 4.56
N TYR A 11 12.78 0.44 5.50
CA TYR A 11 12.80 1.60 6.39
C TYR A 11 13.87 2.59 5.96
N ASN A 12 13.48 3.84 5.80
CA ASN A 12 14.36 4.95 5.50
C ASN A 12 14.58 5.78 6.77
N ALA A 13 15.70 5.53 7.46
CA ALA A 13 16.05 6.23 8.69
C ALA A 13 16.38 7.72 8.47
N THR A 14 16.78 8.10 7.25
CA THR A 14 17.08 9.49 6.89
C THR A 14 15.82 10.35 6.87
N VAL A 15 14.70 9.78 6.43
CA VAL A 15 13.39 10.46 6.35
C VAL A 15 12.50 10.11 7.55
N GLY A 16 12.79 9.04 8.28
CA GLY A 16 11.94 8.53 9.34
C GLY A 16 10.63 7.95 8.79
N ALA A 17 10.72 7.20 7.69
CA ALA A 17 9.56 6.65 7.00
C ALA A 17 9.78 5.22 6.53
N PHE A 18 8.72 4.43 6.57
CA PHE A 18 8.66 3.10 5.99
C PHE A 18 8.10 3.20 4.58
N GLU A 19 8.87 2.73 3.61
CA GLU A 19 8.49 2.65 2.21
C GLU A 19 8.21 1.19 1.87
N ALA A 20 7.07 0.89 1.28
CA ALA A 20 6.82 -0.44 0.77
C ALA A 20 6.16 -0.41 -0.59
N ARG A 21 6.43 -1.47 -1.35
CA ARG A 21 5.77 -1.72 -2.62
C ARG A 21 4.54 -2.58 -2.36
N VAL A 22 3.39 -2.18 -2.88
CA VAL A 22 2.21 -3.04 -2.89
C VAL A 22 1.81 -3.33 -4.33
N ASP A 23 1.71 -4.62 -4.64
CA ASP A 23 1.33 -5.16 -5.93
C ASP A 23 -0.11 -5.68 -5.85
N ILE A 24 -1.02 -5.03 -6.55
CA ILE A 24 -2.44 -5.38 -6.55
C ILE A 24 -2.80 -5.99 -7.91
N GLN A 25 -3.16 -7.26 -7.91
CA GLN A 25 -3.66 -7.95 -9.09
C GLN A 25 -5.18 -7.84 -9.14
N ARG A 26 -5.67 -7.20 -10.21
CA ARG A 26 -7.08 -6.95 -10.43
C ARG A 26 -7.45 -7.07 -11.90
N ALA A 27 -8.46 -7.88 -12.22
CA ALA A 27 -8.97 -8.07 -13.58
C ALA A 27 -7.86 -8.40 -14.62
N GLY A 28 -6.88 -9.22 -14.23
CA GLY A 28 -5.73 -9.58 -15.07
C GLY A 28 -4.66 -8.47 -15.21
N ARG A 29 -4.81 -7.33 -14.53
CA ARG A 29 -3.82 -6.24 -14.50
C ARG A 29 -3.14 -6.18 -13.14
N THR A 30 -1.83 -5.93 -13.15
CA THR A 30 -1.05 -5.70 -11.93
C THR A 30 -0.81 -4.21 -11.75
N PHE A 31 -1.34 -3.65 -10.67
CA PHE A 31 -1.15 -2.26 -10.29
C PHE A 31 -0.11 -2.18 -9.17
N ARG A 32 0.90 -1.35 -9.36
CA ARG A 32 1.98 -1.15 -8.40
C ARG A 32 1.84 0.20 -7.74
N TYR A 33 1.63 0.18 -6.43
CA TYR A 33 1.51 1.37 -5.63
C TYR A 33 2.71 1.46 -4.68
N PRO A 34 3.61 2.45 -4.87
CA PRO A 34 4.56 2.81 -3.84
C PRO A 34 3.80 3.48 -2.70
N CYS A 35 3.83 2.86 -1.51
CA CYS A 35 3.18 3.39 -0.33
C CYS A 35 4.25 3.74 0.70
N MET A 36 4.15 4.93 1.29
CA MET A 36 5.03 5.35 2.38
C MET A 36 4.20 5.61 3.65
N VAL A 37 4.75 5.23 4.79
CA VAL A 37 4.19 5.47 6.11
C VAL A 37 5.26 6.16 6.94
N ALA A 38 5.05 7.43 7.26
CA ALA A 38 5.91 8.15 8.18
C ALA A 38 5.76 7.56 9.59
N GLY A 39 6.88 7.24 10.23
CA GLY A 39 6.85 6.62 11.55
C GLY A 39 8.26 6.40 12.12
N PRO A 40 8.42 6.49 13.44
CA PRO A 40 9.68 6.15 14.10
C PRO A 40 10.03 4.67 13.87
N LEU A 41 11.32 4.32 13.81
CA LEU A 41 11.77 2.92 13.64
C LEU A 41 11.19 2.00 14.73
N SER A 42 11.01 2.54 15.94
CA SER A 42 10.40 1.83 17.08
C SER A 42 8.89 1.61 16.94
N MET A 43 8.25 2.12 15.88
CA MET A 43 6.85 1.84 15.58
C MET A 43 6.68 0.37 15.19
N ASP A 44 5.65 -0.27 15.73
CA ASP A 44 5.30 -1.65 15.40
C ASP A 44 5.25 -1.88 13.89
N MET A 45 6.10 -2.79 13.40
CA MET A 45 6.10 -3.19 11.99
C MET A 45 4.74 -3.74 11.56
N ASP A 46 3.99 -4.38 12.47
CA ASP A 46 2.61 -4.81 12.19
C ASP A 46 1.67 -3.64 11.95
N ARG A 47 1.80 -2.55 12.71
CA ARG A 47 1.04 -1.31 12.46
C ARG A 47 1.42 -0.67 11.13
N VAL A 48 2.71 -0.64 10.81
CA VAL A 48 3.22 -0.14 9.53
C VAL A 48 2.67 -0.97 8.37
N ARG A 49 2.74 -2.30 8.46
CA ARG A 49 2.19 -3.23 7.46
C ARG A 49 0.69 -3.09 7.30
N GLN A 50 -0.06 -2.97 8.40
CA GLN A 50 -1.50 -2.71 8.34
C GLN A 50 -1.82 -1.35 7.71
N GLY A 51 -1.02 -0.33 8.00
CA GLY A 51 -1.12 1.00 7.39
C GLY A 51 -0.91 0.95 5.89
N LEU A 52 0.19 0.32 5.44
CA LEU A 52 0.52 0.11 4.03
C LEU A 52 -0.56 -0.69 3.30
N ALA A 53 -1.00 -1.81 3.88
CA ALA A 53 -2.05 -2.64 3.32
C ALA A 53 -3.38 -1.86 3.19
N ARG A 54 -3.80 -1.14 4.24
CA ARG A 54 -4.98 -0.27 4.19
C ARG A 54 -4.84 0.83 3.15
N HIS A 55 -3.66 1.44 3.01
CA HIS A 55 -3.45 2.54 2.08
C HIS A 55 -3.53 2.07 0.63
N ALA A 56 -2.88 0.94 0.33
CA ALA A 56 -2.92 0.32 -0.99
C ALA A 56 -4.32 -0.21 -1.33
N LEU A 57 -5.00 -0.82 -0.34
CA LEU A 57 -6.37 -1.29 -0.50
C LEU A 57 -7.33 -0.11 -0.75
N ARG A 58 -7.18 0.99 -0.01
CA ARG A 58 -7.94 2.23 -0.26
C ARG A 58 -7.63 2.82 -1.64
N MET A 59 -6.36 2.89 -2.06
CA MET A 59 -6.02 3.37 -3.41
C MET A 59 -6.62 2.51 -4.53
N SER A 60 -6.59 1.18 -4.37
CA SER A 60 -7.21 0.27 -5.34
C SER A 60 -8.73 0.34 -5.32
N ASP A 61 -9.33 0.50 -4.14
CA ASP A 61 -10.77 0.58 -3.96
C ASP A 61 -11.30 1.91 -4.52
N SER A 62 -10.66 3.03 -4.16
CA SER A 62 -10.93 4.37 -4.71
C SER A 62 -10.67 4.45 -6.23
N GLY A 63 -9.69 3.72 -6.77
CA GLY A 63 -9.50 3.59 -8.21
C GLY A 63 -10.66 2.87 -8.93
N THR A 64 -11.51 2.14 -8.21
CA THR A 64 -12.76 1.54 -8.73
C THR A 64 -13.91 2.53 -8.75
N SER A 65 -13.94 3.46 -7.79
CA SER A 65 -15.07 4.38 -7.63
C SER A 65 -15.10 5.51 -8.68
N LEU A 66 -14.14 5.54 -9.61
CA LEU A 66 -14.19 6.42 -10.79
C LEU A 66 -15.09 5.91 -11.92
N MET A 67 -15.75 4.76 -11.76
CA MET A 67 -17.00 4.51 -12.48
C MET A 67 -18.15 5.21 -11.74
N SER A 68 -18.18 6.54 -11.83
CA SER A 68 -19.43 7.27 -11.70
C SER A 68 -20.34 6.76 -12.82
N SER A 69 -21.30 5.93 -12.44
CA SER A 69 -22.37 5.50 -13.32
C SER A 69 -23.29 6.69 -13.56
N ILE A 70 -23.29 7.17 -14.80
CA ILE A 70 -24.38 7.86 -15.53
C ILE A 70 -24.67 9.30 -15.10
#